data_AF-A0A378XJU8-F1
#
_entry.id   AF-A0A378XJU8-F1
#
_cell.length_a   1.000
_cell.length_b   1.000
_cell.length_c   1.000
_cell.angle_alpha   90.00
_cell.angle_beta   90.00
_cell.angle_gamma   90.00
#
_symmetry.space_group_name_H-M   'P 1'
#
loop_
_entity.id
_entity.type
_entity.pdbx_description
1 polymer ?
#
loop_
_entity_poly.entity_id
_entity_poly.type
_entity_poly.pdbx_seq_one_letter_code
_entity_poly.pdbx_strand_id
1 'polypeptide(L)'
;MITSDLPSEYFLCVQNFEIGFHKVRYPFDIPLLHKWLNAKHTIEQWKLNKPLSELITYFGKATKDKHQKLFLISCDGVPFGYCEIYAVIGDRLANYYDNVTPFDMGWHVLIGERAFLSKSFAQILIYAISNFVFLKTQAIRIIVEPDVRVKWHVIAEKYAYYKDSVVVFPEKNANIFRCSKENFYESDGYFLHSTVEVNK
;
A
#
# COMPACT_ATOMS: atom_id res chain seq x y z
N MET A 1 11.05 -8.01 13.16
CA MET A 1 9.82 -7.22 12.97
C MET A 1 9.10 -7.85 11.79
N ILE A 2 7.78 -7.98 11.80
CA ILE A 2 7.02 -8.74 10.78
C ILE A 2 7.33 -8.34 9.32
N THR A 3 7.72 -7.08 9.08
CA THR A 3 8.21 -6.59 7.79
C THR A 3 9.44 -7.32 7.26
N SER A 4 10.25 -7.99 8.10
CA SER A 4 11.41 -8.77 7.64
C SER A 4 11.02 -9.89 6.68
N ASP A 5 9.80 -10.41 6.82
CA ASP A 5 9.30 -11.59 6.10
C ASP A 5 8.97 -11.26 4.63
N LEU A 6 8.71 -9.99 4.33
CA LEU A 6 8.46 -9.51 2.96
C LEU A 6 9.70 -9.75 2.06
N PRO A 7 9.58 -10.44 0.92
CA PRO A 7 10.68 -10.60 -0.02
C PRO A 7 11.08 -9.27 -0.68
N SER A 8 12.25 -9.26 -1.35
CA SER A 8 12.68 -8.11 -2.17
C SER A 8 11.86 -7.96 -3.45
N GLU A 9 11.28 -9.06 -3.94
CA GLU A 9 10.44 -9.07 -5.13
C GLU A 9 9.22 -9.96 -4.90
N TYR A 10 8.07 -9.56 -5.45
CA TYR A 10 6.85 -10.36 -5.43
C TYR A 10 6.02 -10.07 -6.67
N PHE A 11 5.51 -11.13 -7.29
CA PHE A 11 4.72 -11.04 -8.51
C PHE A 11 3.44 -11.83 -8.33
N LEU A 12 2.36 -11.33 -8.89
CA LEU A 12 1.09 -12.04 -8.98
C LEU A 12 0.34 -11.63 -10.25
N CYS A 13 -0.34 -12.60 -10.86
CA CYS A 13 -1.25 -12.34 -11.96
C CYS A 13 -2.62 -11.94 -11.40
N VAL A 14 -3.15 -10.80 -11.85
CA VAL A 14 -4.50 -10.36 -11.53
C VAL A 14 -5.23 -10.12 -12.83
N GLN A 15 -6.23 -10.96 -13.12
CA GLN A 15 -6.90 -10.99 -14.42
C GLN A 15 -5.87 -11.22 -15.55
N ASN A 16 -5.67 -10.24 -16.43
CA ASN A 16 -4.74 -10.32 -17.56
C ASN A 16 -3.44 -9.52 -17.34
N PHE A 17 -3.18 -9.05 -16.12
CA PHE A 17 -2.02 -8.22 -15.80
C PHE A 17 -1.10 -8.96 -14.83
N GLU A 18 0.20 -8.91 -15.07
CA GLU A 18 1.20 -9.23 -14.05
C GLU A 18 1.48 -7.98 -13.22
N ILE A 19 1.15 -8.03 -11.92
CA ILE A 19 1.50 -6.99 -10.97
C ILE A 19 2.79 -7.41 -10.26
N GLY A 20 3.82 -6.56 -10.35
CA GLY A 20 5.11 -6.77 -9.71
C GLY A 20 5.36 -5.75 -8.60
N PHE A 21 5.97 -6.20 -7.52
CA PHE A 21 6.48 -5.39 -6.42
C PHE A 21 7.98 -5.56 -6.34
N HIS A 22 8.72 -4.48 -6.57
CA HIS A 22 10.17 -4.46 -6.62
C HIS A 22 10.69 -3.59 -5.49
N LYS A 23 11.46 -4.15 -4.56
CA LYS A 23 12.03 -3.37 -3.46
C LYS A 23 12.82 -2.19 -4.03
N VAL A 24 12.54 -0.99 -3.53
CA VAL A 24 13.20 0.25 -3.97
C VAL A 24 14.71 0.10 -3.86
N ARG A 25 15.40 0.30 -4.98
CA ARG A 25 16.86 0.29 -5.09
C ARG A 25 17.36 1.71 -4.83
N TYR A 26 17.76 1.95 -3.60
CA TYR A 26 18.37 3.22 -3.23
C TYR A 26 19.83 3.30 -3.69
N PRO A 27 20.29 4.43 -4.29
CA PRO A 27 19.53 5.63 -4.64
C PRO A 27 18.95 5.60 -6.08
N PHE A 28 19.17 4.52 -6.83
CA PHE A 28 18.86 4.40 -8.26
C PHE A 28 17.41 4.74 -8.65
N ASP A 29 16.44 4.36 -7.82
CA ASP A 29 15.01 4.56 -8.14
C ASP A 29 14.47 5.92 -7.67
N ILE A 30 15.26 6.70 -6.91
CA ILE A 30 14.82 8.00 -6.35
C ILE A 30 14.49 9.04 -7.42
N PRO A 31 15.19 9.13 -8.57
CA PRO A 31 14.77 10.02 -9.66
C PRO A 31 13.34 9.74 -10.17
N LEU A 32 12.93 8.47 -10.23
CA LEU A 32 11.57 8.09 -10.64
C LEU A 32 10.55 8.47 -9.56
N LEU A 33 10.84 8.18 -8.29
CA LEU A 33 10.00 8.61 -7.17
C LEU A 33 9.89 10.14 -7.10
N HIS A 34 10.96 10.86 -7.38
CA HIS A 34 10.96 12.32 -7.46
C HIS A 34 10.02 12.83 -8.56
N LYS A 35 10.05 12.23 -9.77
CA LYS A 35 9.09 12.55 -10.84
C LYS A 35 7.65 12.39 -10.34
N TRP A 36 7.35 11.26 -9.70
CA TRP A 36 5.99 10.95 -9.26
C TRP A 36 5.51 11.78 -8.06
N LEU A 37 6.35 12.01 -7.06
CA LEU A 37 6.03 12.82 -5.88
C LEU A 37 5.88 14.32 -6.19
N ASN A 38 6.41 14.77 -7.33
CA ASN A 38 6.22 16.14 -7.84
C ASN A 38 5.10 16.24 -8.89
N ALA A 39 4.42 15.14 -9.24
CA ALA A 39 3.29 15.17 -10.16
C ALA A 39 2.05 15.80 -9.47
N LYS A 40 1.36 16.73 -10.14
CA LYS A 40 0.25 17.52 -9.55
C LYS A 40 -0.80 16.69 -8.81
N HIS A 41 -1.11 15.48 -9.27
CA HIS A 41 -2.15 14.62 -8.68
C HIS A 41 -1.69 13.87 -7.42
N THR A 42 -0.40 13.82 -7.11
CA THR A 42 0.13 13.12 -5.92
C THR A 42 0.43 14.08 -4.77
N ILE A 43 0.70 15.35 -5.08
CA ILE A 43 1.16 16.38 -4.13
C ILE A 43 0.25 16.48 -2.90
N GLU A 44 -1.06 16.58 -3.10
CA GLU A 44 -2.00 16.79 -2.00
C GLU A 44 -1.98 15.66 -0.97
N GLN A 45 -1.85 14.41 -1.44
CA GLN A 45 -1.90 13.23 -0.59
C GLN A 45 -0.55 12.90 0.05
N TRP A 46 0.55 13.15 -0.65
CA TRP A 46 1.88 12.76 -0.19
C TRP A 46 2.68 13.89 0.45
N LYS A 47 2.46 15.15 0.05
CA LYS A 47 3.16 16.34 0.59
C LYS A 47 4.70 16.23 0.59
N LEU A 48 5.24 15.42 -0.32
CA LEU A 48 6.67 15.14 -0.51
C LEU A 48 7.20 15.67 -1.86
N ASN A 49 6.57 16.70 -2.42
CA ASN A 49 7.06 17.44 -3.60
C ASN A 49 8.28 18.30 -3.23
N LYS A 50 9.38 17.62 -2.94
CA LYS A 50 10.64 18.20 -2.48
C LYS A 50 11.71 18.11 -3.58
N PRO A 51 12.76 18.94 -3.51
CA PRO A 51 13.95 18.79 -4.35
C PRO A 51 14.52 17.37 -4.27
N LEU A 52 15.13 16.91 -5.37
CA LEU A 52 15.72 15.58 -5.46
C LEU A 52 16.72 15.27 -4.33
N SER A 53 17.54 16.25 -3.92
CA SER A 53 18.51 16.09 -2.82
C SER A 53 17.85 15.81 -1.47
N GLU A 54 16.72 16.47 -1.19
CA GLU A 54 15.92 16.22 0.02
C GLU A 54 15.27 14.83 -0.04
N LEU A 55 14.75 14.41 -1.20
CA LEU A 55 14.18 13.07 -1.36
C LEU A 55 15.24 11.96 -1.26
N ILE A 56 16.45 12.17 -1.77
CA ILE A 56 17.57 11.24 -1.56
C ILE A 56 17.83 11.07 -0.05
N THR A 57 17.86 12.17 0.70
CA THR A 57 18.04 12.11 2.16
C THR A 57 16.87 11.40 2.86
N TYR A 58 15.64 11.73 2.47
CA TYR A 58 14.42 11.13 3.00
C TYR A 58 14.39 9.60 2.78
N PHE A 59 14.54 9.16 1.53
CA PHE A 59 14.51 7.74 1.19
C PHE A 59 15.74 6.97 1.72
N GLY A 60 16.88 7.65 1.89
CA GLY A 60 18.05 7.05 2.56
C GLY A 60 17.79 6.70 4.02
N LYS A 61 16.89 7.42 4.71
CA LYS A 61 16.39 7.07 6.04
C LYS A 61 15.30 5.99 5.96
N ALA A 62 14.30 6.19 5.10
CA ALA A 62 13.15 5.28 4.98
C ALA A 62 13.57 3.84 4.60
N THR A 63 14.55 3.68 3.70
CA THR A 63 15.06 2.35 3.29
C THR A 63 15.83 1.60 4.38
N LYS A 64 16.26 2.28 5.44
CA LYS A 64 16.92 1.69 6.61
C LYS A 64 15.96 1.45 7.77
N ASP A 65 14.75 1.98 7.67
CA ASP A 65 13.78 1.87 8.73
C ASP A 65 13.16 0.47 8.74
N LYS A 66 13.32 -0.24 9.87
CA LYS A 66 12.90 -1.64 9.97
C LYS A 66 11.39 -1.78 10.03
N HIS A 67 10.63 -0.73 10.34
CA HIS A 67 9.17 -0.83 10.42
C HIS A 67 8.49 -0.84 9.08
N GLN A 68 9.21 -0.59 7.98
CA GLN A 68 8.63 -0.53 6.65
C GLN A 68 9.54 -1.14 5.58
N LYS A 69 8.94 -1.53 4.46
CA LYS A 69 9.65 -1.80 3.22
C LYS A 69 8.97 -1.05 2.08
N LEU A 70 9.82 -0.53 1.20
CA LEU A 70 9.44 0.35 0.11
C LEU A 70 9.51 -0.44 -1.20
N PHE A 71 8.47 -0.35 -2.02
CA PHE A 71 8.36 -1.06 -3.28
C PHE A 71 7.97 -0.11 -4.42
N LEU A 72 8.61 -0.27 -5.59
CA LEU A 72 8.01 0.14 -6.85
C LEU A 72 7.00 -0.91 -7.29
N ILE A 73 5.89 -0.48 -7.87
CA ILE A 73 4.85 -1.34 -8.43
C ILE A 73 4.94 -1.27 -9.96
N SER A 74 4.95 -2.44 -10.60
CA SER A 74 4.92 -2.59 -12.04
C SER A 74 3.68 -3.32 -12.54
N CYS A 75 3.25 -3.01 -13.76
CA CYS A 75 2.24 -3.75 -14.51
C CYS A 75 2.90 -4.25 -15.79
N ASP A 76 2.94 -5.56 -16.00
CA ASP A 76 3.62 -6.20 -17.15
C ASP A 76 5.06 -5.68 -17.34
N GLY A 77 5.80 -5.60 -16.22
CA GLY A 77 7.17 -5.09 -16.17
C GLY A 77 7.33 -3.56 -16.23
N VAL A 78 6.26 -2.78 -16.48
CA VAL A 78 6.34 -1.32 -16.56
C VAL A 78 6.05 -0.69 -15.19
N PRO A 79 7.00 0.04 -14.58
CA PRO A 79 6.78 0.69 -13.29
C PRO A 79 5.78 1.85 -13.42
N PHE A 80 4.79 1.89 -12.54
CA PHE A 80 3.75 2.93 -12.56
C PHE A 80 3.41 3.50 -11.18
N GLY A 81 3.78 2.82 -10.10
CA GLY A 81 3.40 3.18 -8.75
C GLY A 81 4.46 2.87 -7.70
N TYR A 82 4.20 3.30 -6.47
CA TYR A 82 5.06 3.15 -5.31
C TYR A 82 4.21 2.75 -4.11
N CYS A 83 4.72 1.86 -3.26
CA CYS A 83 4.04 1.40 -2.05
C CYS A 83 5.01 1.34 -0.86
N GLU A 84 4.49 1.75 0.31
CA GLU A 84 5.11 1.51 1.61
C GLU A 84 4.29 0.42 2.28
N ILE A 85 4.92 -0.69 2.69
CA ILE A 85 4.28 -1.72 3.51
C ILE A 85 4.95 -1.71 4.87
N TYR A 86 4.17 -1.54 5.93
CA TYR A 86 4.70 -1.26 7.26
C TYR A 86 4.04 -2.06 8.37
N ALA A 87 4.76 -2.27 9.47
CA ALA A 87 4.23 -2.77 10.73
C ALA A 87 3.65 -1.59 11.52
N VAL A 88 2.36 -1.63 11.84
CA VAL A 88 1.65 -0.50 12.47
C VAL A 88 2.26 -0.14 13.82
N ILE A 89 2.73 -1.13 14.58
CA ILE A 89 3.37 -0.92 15.90
C ILE A 89 4.62 -0.03 15.85
N GLY A 90 5.30 0.04 14.69
CA GLY A 90 6.45 0.92 14.48
C GLY A 90 6.12 2.20 13.73
N ASP A 91 4.88 2.36 13.27
CA ASP A 91 4.41 3.54 12.56
C ASP A 91 3.81 4.56 13.53
N ARG A 92 3.78 5.84 13.11
CA ARG A 92 3.16 6.92 13.89
C ARG A 92 1.70 6.64 14.24
N LEU A 93 0.98 5.85 13.42
CA LEU A 93 -0.41 5.46 13.63
C LEU A 93 -0.62 4.80 14.99
N ALA A 94 0.36 4.04 15.50
CA ALA A 94 0.27 3.41 16.82
C ALA A 94 0.13 4.40 17.98
N ASN A 95 0.46 5.69 17.77
CA ASN A 95 0.24 6.74 18.78
C ASN A 95 -1.19 7.30 18.79
N TYR A 96 -2.00 6.97 17.78
CA TYR A 96 -3.33 7.54 17.59
C TYR A 96 -4.43 6.49 17.49
N TYR A 97 -4.08 5.21 17.31
CA TYR A 97 -5.01 4.11 17.18
C TYR A 97 -4.75 3.08 18.28
N ASP A 98 -5.77 2.81 19.09
CA ASP A 98 -5.69 1.86 20.19
C ASP A 98 -5.67 0.41 19.69
N ASN A 99 -5.26 -0.51 20.56
CA ASN A 99 -5.27 -1.96 20.31
C ASN A 99 -4.38 -2.44 19.15
N VAL A 100 -3.30 -1.72 18.84
CA VAL A 100 -2.30 -2.17 17.86
C VAL A 100 -1.55 -3.39 18.37
N THR A 101 -1.38 -4.39 17.50
CA THR A 101 -0.65 -5.63 17.79
C THR A 101 0.63 -5.71 16.96
N PRO A 102 1.61 -6.55 17.35
CA PRO A 102 2.81 -6.81 16.54
C PRO A 102 2.53 -7.44 15.15
N PHE A 103 1.31 -7.92 14.92
CA PHE A 103 0.87 -8.56 13.66
C PHE A 103 -0.05 -7.67 12.83
N ASP A 104 -0.22 -6.40 13.23
CA ASP A 104 -0.93 -5.41 12.44
C ASP A 104 0.01 -4.81 11.39
N MET A 105 -0.40 -4.92 10.13
CA MET A 105 0.29 -4.34 9.00
C MET A 105 -0.52 -3.17 8.44
N GLY A 106 0.14 -2.27 7.74
CA GLY A 106 -0.50 -1.21 6.97
C GLY A 106 0.23 -1.00 5.65
N TRP A 107 -0.38 -0.21 4.78
CA TRP A 107 0.27 0.19 3.55
C TRP A 107 -0.18 1.57 3.06
N HIS A 108 0.74 2.26 2.40
CA HIS A 108 0.46 3.45 1.59
C HIS A 108 0.73 3.15 0.13
N VAL A 109 -0.01 3.79 -0.78
CA VAL A 109 0.17 3.62 -2.22
C VAL A 109 0.12 4.95 -2.96
N LEU A 110 1.04 5.12 -3.91
CA LEU A 110 1.10 6.20 -4.86
C LEU A 110 0.98 5.62 -6.26
N ILE A 111 0.09 6.20 -7.07
CA ILE A 111 0.04 5.93 -8.51
C ILE A 111 0.70 7.11 -9.23
N GLY A 112 1.88 6.89 -9.77
CA GLY A 112 2.70 7.91 -10.42
C GLY A 112 2.28 8.18 -11.85
N GLU A 113 2.07 7.12 -12.62
CA GLU A 113 1.66 7.21 -14.02
C GLU A 113 0.13 7.33 -14.16
N ARG A 114 -0.33 8.43 -14.74
CA ARG A 114 -1.77 8.77 -14.80
C ARG A 114 -2.61 7.78 -15.57
N ALA A 115 -2.02 7.02 -16.51
CA ALA A 115 -2.69 5.97 -17.25
C ALA A 115 -3.29 4.87 -16.34
N PHE A 116 -2.78 4.76 -15.10
CA PHE A 116 -3.18 3.75 -14.13
C PHE A 116 -4.15 4.28 -13.04
N LEU A 117 -4.67 5.51 -13.18
CA LEU A 117 -5.57 6.14 -12.19
C LEU A 117 -7.05 5.72 -12.30
N SER A 118 -7.36 4.61 -12.98
CA SER A 118 -8.74 4.17 -13.13
C SER A 118 -9.26 3.46 -11.88
N LYS A 119 -10.59 3.48 -11.67
CA LYS A 119 -11.23 2.77 -10.55
C LYS A 119 -10.98 1.26 -10.60
N SER A 120 -10.97 0.66 -11.79
CA SER A 120 -10.68 -0.77 -11.96
C SER A 120 -9.24 -1.10 -11.57
N PHE A 121 -8.29 -0.21 -11.88
CA PHE A 121 -6.90 -0.43 -11.53
C PHE A 121 -6.65 -0.23 -10.03
N ALA A 122 -7.35 0.71 -9.39
CA ALA A 122 -7.33 0.85 -7.93
C ALA A 122 -7.82 -0.42 -7.20
N GLN A 123 -8.83 -1.11 -7.76
CA GLN A 123 -9.31 -2.41 -7.24
C GLN A 123 -8.22 -3.49 -7.32
N ILE A 124 -7.57 -3.61 -8.48
CA ILE A 124 -6.45 -4.53 -8.70
C ILE A 124 -5.31 -4.27 -7.69
N LEU A 125 -4.97 -3.00 -7.43
CA LEU A 125 -3.94 -2.63 -6.47
C LEU A 125 -4.27 -3.01 -5.03
N ILE A 126 -5.51 -2.76 -4.58
CA ILE A 126 -5.92 -3.12 -3.21
C ILE A 126 -5.84 -4.63 -3.02
N TYR A 127 -6.33 -5.39 -4.00
CA TYR A 127 -6.19 -6.85 -4.00
C TYR A 127 -4.72 -7.25 -3.94
N ALA A 128 -3.89 -6.73 -4.85
CA ALA A 128 -2.49 -7.12 -4.99
C ALA A 128 -1.66 -6.84 -3.74
N ILE A 129 -1.78 -5.64 -3.17
CA ILE A 129 -1.04 -5.24 -1.97
C ILE A 129 -1.54 -6.05 -0.76
N SER A 130 -2.85 -6.19 -0.59
CA SER A 130 -3.41 -6.94 0.54
C SER A 130 -3.03 -8.42 0.49
N ASN A 131 -3.13 -9.03 -0.70
CA ASN A 131 -2.71 -10.41 -0.93
C ASN A 131 -1.22 -10.57 -0.63
N PHE A 132 -0.38 -9.67 -1.13
CA PHE A 132 1.06 -9.67 -0.85
C PHE A 132 1.34 -9.67 0.66
N VAL A 133 0.72 -8.75 1.40
CA VAL A 133 0.90 -8.65 2.86
C VAL A 133 0.45 -9.94 3.56
N PHE A 134 -0.77 -10.41 3.32
CA PHE A 134 -1.31 -11.57 4.03
C PHE A 134 -0.63 -12.89 3.65
N LEU A 135 -0.14 -13.02 2.41
CA LEU A 135 0.53 -14.22 1.93
C LEU A 135 1.98 -14.30 2.39
N LYS A 136 2.68 -13.17 2.49
CA LYS A 136 4.13 -13.13 2.77
C LYS A 136 4.48 -12.76 4.20
N THR A 137 3.49 -12.50 5.05
CA THR A 137 3.72 -12.19 6.46
C THR A 137 2.72 -12.92 7.36
N GLN A 138 2.98 -12.88 8.67
CA GLN A 138 2.06 -13.41 9.69
C GLN A 138 0.94 -12.42 10.06
N ALA A 139 0.60 -11.49 9.18
CA ALA A 139 -0.35 -10.42 9.50
C ALA A 139 -1.74 -11.00 9.78
N ILE A 140 -2.37 -10.52 10.85
CA ILE A 140 -3.75 -10.91 11.21
C ILE A 140 -4.77 -9.93 10.65
N ARG A 141 -4.37 -8.67 10.43
CA ARG A 141 -5.17 -7.64 9.79
C ARG A 141 -4.28 -6.58 9.14
N ILE A 142 -4.87 -5.88 8.18
CA ILE A 142 -4.33 -4.66 7.59
C ILE A 142 -5.14 -3.47 8.11
N ILE A 143 -4.44 -2.40 8.47
CA ILE A 143 -5.00 -1.11 8.85
C ILE A 143 -4.53 -0.05 7.84
N VAL A 144 -5.45 0.77 7.35
CA VAL A 144 -5.14 1.89 6.45
C VAL A 144 -5.89 3.15 6.86
N GLU A 145 -5.26 4.30 6.63
CA GLU A 145 -5.72 5.61 7.13
C GLU A 145 -5.86 6.67 6.01
N PRO A 146 -6.68 6.46 4.98
CA PRO A 146 -6.92 7.49 3.96
C PRO A 146 -7.51 8.77 4.58
N ASP A 147 -7.16 9.92 4.00
CA ASP A 147 -7.79 11.20 4.36
C ASP A 147 -9.32 11.10 4.22
N VAL A 148 -10.06 11.74 5.13
CA VAL A 148 -11.53 11.69 5.17
C VAL A 148 -12.21 12.15 3.86
N ARG A 149 -11.51 12.95 3.05
CA ARG A 149 -11.98 13.43 1.74
C ARG A 149 -11.88 12.36 0.65
N VAL A 150 -11.06 11.32 0.85
CA VAL A 150 -10.92 10.21 -0.11
C VAL A 150 -12.14 9.29 0.03
N LYS A 151 -12.84 9.05 -1.08
CA LYS A 151 -14.00 8.15 -1.15
C LYS A 151 -13.59 6.67 -1.14
N TRP A 152 -12.81 6.27 -0.14
CA TRP A 152 -12.20 4.94 -0.02
C TRP A 152 -13.24 3.82 0.11
N HIS A 153 -14.30 4.06 0.89
CA HIS A 153 -15.40 3.12 1.13
C HIS A 153 -15.97 2.51 -0.16
N VAL A 154 -16.03 3.28 -1.25
CA VAL A 154 -16.55 2.85 -2.57
C VAL A 154 -15.79 1.64 -3.15
N ILE A 155 -14.53 1.44 -2.73
CA ILE A 155 -13.67 0.36 -3.21
C ILE A 155 -13.36 -0.63 -2.08
N ALA A 156 -13.15 -0.11 -0.87
CA ALA A 156 -12.67 -0.84 0.29
C ALA A 156 -13.64 -1.94 0.77
N GLU A 157 -14.94 -1.69 0.74
CA GLU A 157 -15.96 -2.62 1.24
C GLU A 157 -15.93 -3.97 0.50
N LYS A 158 -15.66 -3.96 -0.81
CA LYS A 158 -15.55 -5.20 -1.61
C LYS A 158 -14.44 -6.13 -1.14
N TYR A 159 -13.40 -5.59 -0.50
CA TYR A 159 -12.28 -6.35 0.03
C TYR A 159 -12.36 -6.49 1.56
N ALA A 160 -13.56 -6.32 2.12
CA ALA A 160 -13.83 -6.37 3.55
C ALA A 160 -12.97 -5.42 4.41
N TYR A 161 -12.62 -4.26 3.86
CA TYR A 161 -12.10 -3.15 4.65
C TYR A 161 -13.27 -2.37 5.25
N TYR A 162 -13.44 -2.50 6.56
CA TYR A 162 -14.51 -1.85 7.32
C TYR A 162 -13.98 -0.59 7.98
N LYS A 163 -14.76 0.49 7.90
CA LYS A 163 -14.45 1.73 8.62
C LYS A 163 -14.59 1.48 10.12
N ASP A 164 -13.57 1.84 10.88
CA ASP A 164 -13.50 1.63 12.33
C ASP A 164 -13.67 2.93 13.09
N SER A 165 -12.83 3.94 12.80
CA SER A 165 -12.81 5.20 13.53
C SER A 165 -12.31 6.37 12.66
N VAL A 166 -12.23 7.56 13.25
CA VAL A 166 -11.57 8.73 12.64
C VAL A 166 -10.45 9.17 13.58
N VAL A 167 -9.26 9.35 13.03
CA VAL A 167 -8.07 9.84 13.73
C VAL A 167 -7.68 11.21 13.21
N VAL A 168 -7.28 12.11 14.10
CA VAL A 168 -6.77 13.44 13.77
C VAL A 168 -5.25 13.42 13.83
N PHE A 169 -4.61 13.53 12.67
CA PHE A 169 -3.17 13.74 12.56
C PHE A 169 -2.89 15.25 12.36
N PRO A 170 -1.66 15.73 12.66
CA PRO A 170 -1.29 17.13 12.43
C PRO A 170 -1.55 17.62 10.99
N GLU A 171 -1.44 16.73 10.01
CA GLU A 171 -1.54 17.06 8.59
C GLU A 171 -2.84 16.64 7.89
N LYS A 172 -3.69 15.83 8.54
CA LYS A 172 -4.98 15.35 7.98
C LYS A 172 -5.91 14.77 9.05
N ASN A 173 -7.21 14.76 8.75
CA ASN A 173 -8.16 13.86 9.41
C ASN A 173 -8.24 12.58 8.57
N ALA A 174 -8.09 11.42 9.20
CA ALA A 174 -8.05 10.13 8.52
C ALA A 174 -9.17 9.21 8.98
N ASN A 175 -9.85 8.56 8.03
CA ASN A 175 -10.71 7.42 8.36
C ASN A 175 -9.83 6.19 8.54
N ILE A 176 -9.93 5.52 9.69
CA ILE A 176 -9.28 4.22 9.88
C ILE A 176 -10.17 3.15 9.27
N PHE A 177 -9.59 2.34 8.38
CA PHE A 177 -10.19 1.13 7.88
C PHE A 177 -9.36 -0.07 8.28
N ARG A 178 -10.03 -1.18 8.63
CA ARG A 178 -9.40 -2.44 8.97
C ARG A 178 -9.96 -3.58 8.14
N CYS A 179 -9.08 -4.50 7.76
CA CYS A 179 -9.41 -5.72 7.04
C CYS A 179 -8.70 -6.88 7.74
N SER A 180 -9.45 -7.85 8.29
CA SER A 180 -8.82 -9.07 8.83
C SER A 180 -8.41 -10.00 7.70
N LYS A 181 -7.40 -10.84 7.95
CA LYS A 181 -6.92 -11.83 6.97
C LYS A 181 -8.04 -12.78 6.53
N GLU A 182 -8.85 -13.25 7.47
CA GLU A 182 -10.02 -14.11 7.22
C GLU A 182 -11.04 -13.40 6.32
N ASN A 183 -11.52 -12.21 6.71
CA ASN A 183 -12.52 -11.48 5.95
C ASN A 183 -12.02 -11.10 4.55
N PHE A 184 -10.72 -10.81 4.39
CA PHE A 184 -10.14 -10.56 3.08
C PHE A 184 -10.33 -11.76 2.15
N TYR A 185 -9.98 -12.97 2.60
CA TYR A 185 -10.08 -14.19 1.79
C TYR A 185 -11.52 -14.65 1.54
N GLU A 186 -12.48 -14.17 2.32
CA GLU A 186 -13.91 -14.43 2.13
C GLU A 186 -14.65 -13.31 1.38
N SER A 187 -13.96 -12.23 1.02
CA SER A 187 -14.58 -11.06 0.38
C SER A 187 -14.87 -11.26 -1.10
N ASP A 188 -15.95 -10.66 -1.60
CA ASP A 188 -16.30 -10.66 -3.04
C ASP A 188 -15.14 -10.17 -3.93
N GLY A 189 -14.42 -9.16 -3.46
CA GLY A 189 -13.26 -8.59 -4.15
C GLY A 189 -12.09 -9.56 -4.24
N TYR A 190 -11.89 -10.42 -3.24
CA TYR A 190 -10.91 -11.50 -3.34
C TYR A 190 -11.29 -12.48 -4.44
N PHE A 191 -12.52 -13.01 -4.43
CA PHE A 191 -12.98 -13.97 -5.45
C PHE A 191 -13.02 -13.39 -6.87
N LEU A 192 -13.22 -12.08 -7.02
CA LEU A 192 -13.17 -11.40 -8.32
C LEU A 192 -11.79 -11.48 -8.99
N HIS A 193 -10.72 -11.63 -8.20
CA HIS A 193 -9.34 -11.49 -8.66
C HIS A 193 -8.45 -12.71 -8.38
N SER A 194 -8.74 -13.48 -7.33
CA SER A 194 -8.19 -14.81 -7.17
C SER A 194 -8.80 -15.66 -8.29
N THR A 195 -8.03 -16.02 -9.29
CA THR A 195 -8.43 -17.03 -10.25
C THR A 195 -8.83 -18.28 -9.48
N VAL A 196 -10.13 -18.52 -9.35
CA VAL A 196 -10.62 -19.84 -8.99
C VAL A 196 -10.41 -20.65 -10.27
N GLU A 197 -9.33 -21.43 -10.35
CA GLU A 197 -9.39 -22.63 -11.16
C GLU A 197 -10.52 -23.47 -10.55
N VAL A 198 -11.73 -23.31 -11.10
CA VAL A 198 -12.79 -24.29 -10.88
C VAL A 198 -12.28 -25.53 -11.59
N ASN A 199 -11.66 -26.44 -10.81
CA ASN A 199 -11.29 -27.76 -11.27
C ASN A 199 -12.47 -28.34 -12.06
N LYS A 200 -12.27 -28.52 -13.36
CA LYS A 200 -13.11 -29.38 -14.18
C LYS A 200 -12.71 -30.83 -13.96
#